data_AF-A0A2D8NQJ9-F1
#
_entry.id   AF-A0A2D8NQJ9-F1
#
_cell.length_a   1.000
_cell.length_b   1.000
_cell.length_c   1.000
_cell.angle_alpha   90.00
_cell.angle_beta   90.00
_cell.angle_gamma   90.00
#
_symmetry.space_group_name_H-M   'P 1'
#
loop_
_entity.id
_entity.type
_entity.pdbx_description
1 polymer ?
#
loop_
_entity_poly.entity_id
_entity_poly.type
_entity_poly.pdbx_seq_one_letter_code
_entity_poly.pdbx_strand_id
1 'polypeptide(L)'
;MKERELTPEEIEAMVAAQLAGPPILDHPAEPAGVPPVDWRHLSPAEARTAWSSLREWVEWFTVRYDLPLSLVPPCWWKHGELVEELSALHILHQASFDTNDTGFGPIGWHERLAQAKGRLQRAGSGCTSGHDELKPRSWAGATDEAEWDAWIDQSHAG
;
A
#
# COMPACT_ATOMS: atom_id res chain seq x y z
N MET A 1 -13.58 -41.11 -48.73
CA MET A 1 -14.03 -40.81 -47.35
C MET A 1 -14.64 -39.42 -47.43
N LYS A 2 -15.98 -39.28 -47.35
CA LYS A 2 -16.65 -37.99 -47.53
C LYS A 2 -16.64 -37.28 -46.17
N GLU A 3 -16.04 -36.10 -46.08
CA GLU A 3 -16.10 -35.27 -44.86
C GLU A 3 -17.56 -34.96 -44.54
N ARG A 4 -17.93 -35.14 -43.27
CA ARG A 4 -19.28 -34.88 -42.80
C ARG A 4 -19.41 -33.36 -42.59
N GLU A 5 -20.28 -32.74 -43.37
CA GLU A 5 -20.69 -31.35 -43.14
C GLU A 5 -21.56 -31.29 -41.89
N LEU A 6 -21.21 -30.36 -40.98
CA LEU A 6 -21.99 -30.10 -39.77
C LEU A 6 -23.28 -29.38 -40.15
N THR A 7 -24.37 -29.75 -39.48
CA THR A 7 -25.65 -29.07 -39.69
C THR A 7 -25.61 -27.65 -39.09
N PRO A 8 -26.48 -26.73 -39.55
CA PRO A 8 -26.58 -25.39 -38.97
C PRO A 8 -26.83 -25.40 -37.45
N GLU A 9 -27.62 -26.36 -36.94
CA GLU A 9 -27.87 -26.53 -35.51
C GLU A 9 -26.62 -26.97 -34.73
N GLU A 10 -25.80 -27.84 -35.31
CA GLU A 10 -24.53 -28.24 -34.70
C GLU A 10 -23.55 -27.06 -34.65
N ILE A 11 -23.52 -26.23 -35.69
CA ILE A 11 -22.71 -25.00 -35.73
C ILE A 11 -23.21 -24.01 -34.66
N GLU A 12 -24.51 -23.80 -34.56
CA GLU A 12 -25.12 -22.89 -33.60
C GLU A 12 -24.88 -23.35 -32.15
N ALA A 13 -25.01 -24.64 -31.87
CA ALA A 13 -24.70 -25.22 -30.56
C ALA A 13 -23.22 -25.05 -30.18
N MET A 14 -22.31 -25.19 -31.15
CA MET A 14 -20.87 -25.02 -30.92
C MET A 14 -20.52 -23.55 -30.67
N VAL A 15 -21.13 -22.63 -31.40
CA VAL A 15 -20.99 -21.18 -31.17
C VAL A 15 -21.58 -20.79 -29.82
N ALA A 16 -22.74 -21.31 -29.45
CA ALA A 16 -23.35 -21.06 -28.15
C ALA A 16 -22.47 -21.55 -26.99
N ALA A 17 -21.88 -22.74 -27.10
CA ALA A 17 -20.95 -23.26 -26.09
C ALA A 17 -19.66 -22.42 -25.98
N GLN A 18 -19.15 -21.91 -27.11
CA GLN A 18 -17.97 -21.03 -27.13
C GLN A 18 -18.28 -19.65 -26.51
N LEU A 19 -19.50 -19.14 -26.68
CA LEU A 19 -19.96 -17.86 -26.15
C LEU A 19 -20.43 -17.92 -24.69
N ALA A 20 -20.79 -19.10 -24.19
CA ALA A 20 -21.26 -19.28 -22.82
C ALA A 20 -20.20 -19.00 -21.74
N GLY A 21 -18.92 -18.94 -22.11
CA GLY A 21 -17.80 -18.65 -21.21
C GLY A 21 -17.65 -19.70 -20.08
N PRO A 22 -16.53 -19.69 -19.34
CA PRO A 22 -16.49 -20.43 -18.09
C PRO A 22 -17.51 -19.83 -17.12
N PRO A 23 -18.15 -20.64 -16.26
CA PRO A 23 -19.02 -20.11 -15.21
C PRO A 23 -18.22 -19.07 -14.41
N ILE A 24 -18.77 -17.87 -14.27
CA ILE A 24 -18.23 -16.87 -13.35
C ILE A 24 -18.33 -17.52 -11.97
N LEU A 25 -17.20 -17.97 -11.44
CA LEU A 25 -17.15 -18.43 -10.07
C LEU A 25 -17.37 -17.19 -9.20
N ASP A 26 -18.55 -17.08 -8.59
CA ASP A 26 -18.83 -16.18 -7.48
C ASP A 26 -18.02 -16.66 -6.26
N HIS A 27 -16.69 -16.54 -6.35
CA HIS A 27 -15.85 -16.50 -5.18
C HIS A 27 -15.93 -15.08 -4.65
N PRO A 28 -16.32 -14.86 -3.38
CA PRO A 28 -15.99 -13.59 -2.75
C PRO A 28 -14.49 -13.46 -2.91
N ALA A 29 -14.05 -12.42 -3.63
CA ALA A 29 -12.64 -12.14 -3.81
C ALA A 29 -12.09 -11.90 -2.41
N GLU A 30 -11.50 -12.91 -1.79
CA GLU A 30 -10.58 -12.66 -0.69
C GLU A 30 -9.59 -11.63 -1.22
N PRO A 31 -9.38 -10.51 -0.52
CA PRO A 31 -8.53 -9.46 -1.03
C PRO A 31 -7.16 -10.07 -1.33
N ALA A 32 -6.88 -10.23 -2.62
CA ALA A 32 -5.64 -10.81 -3.09
C ALA A 32 -4.53 -9.78 -2.83
N GLY A 33 -3.88 -9.89 -1.67
CA GLY A 33 -2.75 -9.04 -1.33
C GLY A 33 -2.55 -8.83 0.16
N VAL A 34 -1.45 -8.14 0.46
CA VAL A 34 -1.09 -7.72 1.81
C VAL A 34 -1.95 -6.53 2.20
N PRO A 35 -2.73 -6.57 3.29
CA PRO A 35 -3.62 -5.47 3.67
C PRO A 35 -2.81 -4.22 4.05
N PRO A 36 -3.32 -3.02 3.74
CA PRO A 36 -2.70 -1.78 4.20
C PRO A 36 -2.76 -1.65 5.72
N VAL A 37 -1.82 -0.90 6.29
CA VAL A 37 -1.80 -0.54 7.70
C VAL A 37 -2.29 0.91 7.81
N ASP A 38 -3.55 1.10 8.23
CA ASP A 38 -4.08 2.44 8.55
C ASP A 38 -4.02 2.68 10.05
N TRP A 39 -2.92 3.25 10.51
CA TRP A 39 -2.64 3.51 11.93
C TRP A 39 -3.74 4.29 12.66
N ARG A 40 -4.54 5.09 11.94
CA ARG A 40 -5.61 5.92 12.53
C ARG A 40 -6.82 5.10 12.96
N HIS A 41 -7.03 3.94 12.34
CA HIS A 41 -8.24 3.13 12.52
C HIS A 41 -7.98 1.75 13.13
N LEU A 42 -6.73 1.44 13.51
CA LEU A 42 -6.41 0.19 14.20
C LEU A 42 -6.98 0.18 15.62
N SER A 43 -7.58 -0.94 16.00
CA SER A 43 -7.80 -1.24 17.42
C SER A 43 -6.46 -1.37 18.15
N PRO A 44 -6.44 -1.24 19.50
CA PRO A 44 -5.21 -1.39 20.27
C PRO A 44 -4.49 -2.75 20.07
N ALA A 45 -5.24 -3.81 19.82
CA ALA A 45 -4.70 -5.14 19.56
C ALA A 45 -4.05 -5.22 18.17
N GLU A 46 -4.74 -4.71 17.13
CA GLU A 46 -4.20 -4.65 15.77
C GLU A 46 -2.97 -3.76 15.70
N ALA A 47 -3.00 -2.59 16.36
CA ALA A 47 -1.87 -1.69 16.45
C ALA A 47 -0.64 -2.37 17.07
N ARG A 48 -0.81 -3.17 18.14
CA ARG A 48 0.30 -3.92 18.75
C ARG A 48 0.93 -4.91 17.77
N THR A 49 0.11 -5.64 17.03
CA THR A 49 0.58 -6.58 16.01
C THR A 49 1.31 -5.86 14.89
N ALA A 50 0.72 -4.77 14.36
CA ALA A 50 1.32 -3.95 13.31
C ALA A 50 2.66 -3.36 13.76
N TRP A 51 2.75 -2.82 14.98
CA TRP A 51 4.00 -2.29 15.53
C TRP A 51 5.10 -3.33 15.63
N SER A 52 4.75 -4.54 16.07
CA SER A 52 5.72 -5.62 16.26
C SER A 52 6.25 -6.10 14.90
N SER A 53 5.36 -6.31 13.93
CA SER A 53 5.69 -6.70 12.57
C SER A 53 6.54 -5.65 11.85
N LEU A 54 6.14 -4.36 11.94
CA LEU A 54 6.91 -3.28 11.34
C LEU A 54 8.30 -3.15 11.97
N ARG A 55 8.41 -3.24 13.30
CA ARG A 55 9.69 -3.15 14.00
C ARG A 55 10.67 -4.23 13.56
N GLU A 56 10.22 -5.49 13.52
CA GLU A 56 11.05 -6.61 13.09
C GLU A 56 11.59 -6.38 11.67
N TRP A 57 10.70 -5.93 10.77
CA TRP A 57 11.10 -5.63 9.40
C TRP A 57 12.06 -4.44 9.31
N VAL A 58 11.83 -3.34 10.05
CA VAL A 58 12.71 -2.16 10.04
C VAL A 58 14.11 -2.50 10.58
N GLU A 59 14.19 -3.29 11.65
CA GLU A 59 15.47 -3.75 12.22
C GLU A 59 16.25 -4.60 11.20
N TRP A 60 15.59 -5.55 10.54
CA TRP A 60 16.20 -6.31 9.44
C TRP A 60 16.61 -5.40 8.27
N PHE A 61 15.72 -4.52 7.84
CA PHE A 61 15.87 -3.67 6.66
C PHE A 61 17.06 -2.72 6.79
N THR A 62 17.17 -2.05 7.93
CA THR A 62 18.26 -1.11 8.22
C THR A 62 19.62 -1.81 8.23
N VAL A 63 19.71 -3.02 8.79
CA VAL A 63 20.93 -3.83 8.80
C VAL A 63 21.25 -4.39 7.41
N ARG A 64 20.25 -4.93 6.72
CA ARG A 64 20.43 -5.61 5.42
C ARG A 64 20.88 -4.65 4.32
N TYR A 65 20.38 -3.42 4.33
CA TYR A 65 20.67 -2.40 3.31
C TYR A 65 21.69 -1.36 3.77
N ASP A 66 22.31 -1.55 4.94
CA ASP A 66 23.29 -0.62 5.54
C ASP A 66 22.78 0.83 5.55
N LEU A 67 21.56 1.02 6.08
CA LEU A 67 20.92 2.33 6.04
C LEU A 67 21.55 3.25 7.10
N PRO A 68 21.96 4.47 6.74
CA PRO A 68 22.50 5.40 7.70
C PRO A 68 21.40 5.90 8.65
N LEU A 69 21.79 6.29 9.87
CA LEU A 69 20.89 6.84 10.88
C LEU A 69 20.18 8.12 10.41
N SER A 70 20.73 8.82 9.43
CA SER A 70 20.10 9.99 8.80
C SER A 70 18.87 9.63 7.95
N LEU A 71 18.70 8.37 7.60
CA LEU A 71 17.57 7.87 6.81
C LEU A 71 16.52 7.23 7.72
N VAL A 72 16.96 6.38 8.64
CA VAL A 72 16.10 5.70 9.63
C VAL A 72 16.79 5.77 11.00
N PRO A 73 16.49 6.79 11.82
CA PRO A 73 17.10 6.93 13.14
C PRO A 73 16.53 5.92 14.15
N PRO A 74 17.21 5.63 15.28
CA PRO A 74 16.70 4.69 16.29
C PRO A 74 15.35 5.10 16.90
N CYS A 75 15.01 6.39 16.84
CA CYS A 75 13.73 6.92 17.28
C CYS A 75 12.63 6.92 16.22
N TRP A 76 12.82 6.27 15.05
CA TRP A 76 11.90 6.29 13.90
C TRP A 76 10.42 6.12 14.26
N TRP A 77 10.10 5.25 15.24
CA TRP A 77 8.73 4.96 15.69
C TRP A 77 8.03 6.13 16.38
N LYS A 78 8.77 7.19 16.71
CA LYS A 78 8.24 8.46 17.24
C LYS A 78 7.94 9.49 16.15
N HIS A 79 8.26 9.19 14.89
CA HIS A 79 8.06 10.09 13.76
C HIS A 79 6.92 9.56 12.89
N GLY A 80 5.74 10.17 13.00
CA GLY A 80 4.55 9.72 12.26
C GLY A 80 4.80 9.58 10.75
N GLU A 81 5.47 10.54 10.12
CA GLU A 81 5.81 10.47 8.69
C GLU A 81 6.72 9.27 8.35
N LEU A 82 7.71 8.95 9.20
CA LEU A 82 8.53 7.75 9.00
C LEU A 82 7.72 6.47 9.19
N VAL A 83 6.82 6.44 10.18
CA VAL A 83 5.96 5.30 10.46
C VAL A 83 5.08 4.99 9.25
N GLU A 84 4.43 6.00 8.68
CA GLU A 84 3.59 5.84 7.48
C GLU A 84 4.40 5.37 6.26
N GLU A 85 5.54 6.00 5.98
CA GLU A 85 6.37 5.67 4.82
C GLU A 85 7.00 4.26 4.96
N LEU A 86 7.50 3.90 6.15
CA LEU A 86 8.06 2.57 6.41
C LEU A 86 6.99 1.48 6.40
N SER A 87 5.79 1.74 6.90
CA SER A 87 4.64 0.84 6.76
C SER A 87 4.33 0.56 5.29
N ALA A 88 4.25 1.60 4.46
CA ALA A 88 3.97 1.43 3.02
C ALA A 88 5.09 0.63 2.30
N LEU A 89 6.35 0.92 2.61
CA LEU A 89 7.49 0.17 2.06
C LEU A 89 7.50 -1.30 2.51
N HIS A 90 7.09 -1.57 3.75
CA HIS A 90 6.98 -2.93 4.27
C HIS A 90 5.88 -3.72 3.56
N ILE A 91 4.68 -3.15 3.40
CA ILE A 91 3.58 -3.79 2.66
C ILE A 91 4.00 -4.06 1.21
N LEU A 92 4.63 -3.09 0.56
CA LEU A 92 5.14 -3.27 -0.80
C LEU A 92 6.21 -4.37 -0.83
N HIS A 93 7.08 -4.47 0.17
CA HIS A 93 8.08 -5.53 0.26
C HIS A 93 7.40 -6.90 0.34
N GLN A 94 6.42 -7.07 1.22
CA GLN A 94 5.70 -8.34 1.37
C GLN A 94 5.01 -8.75 0.06
N ALA A 95 4.33 -7.81 -0.60
CA ALA A 95 3.68 -8.07 -1.89
C ALA A 95 4.69 -8.35 -3.02
N SER A 96 5.82 -7.66 -3.03
CA SER A 96 6.83 -7.75 -4.10
C SER A 96 7.68 -9.02 -4.03
N PHE A 97 7.73 -9.67 -2.87
CA PHE A 97 8.46 -10.91 -2.64
C PHE A 97 7.51 -12.10 -2.41
N ASP A 98 6.21 -11.94 -2.75
CA ASP A 98 5.24 -13.02 -2.70
C ASP A 98 5.61 -14.13 -3.70
N THR A 99 5.31 -15.39 -3.35
CA THR A 99 5.63 -16.55 -4.19
C THR A 99 4.90 -16.56 -5.53
N ASN A 100 3.81 -15.81 -5.66
CA ASN A 100 3.03 -15.68 -6.88
C ASN A 100 3.51 -14.51 -7.77
N ASP A 101 4.55 -13.78 -7.37
CA ASP A 101 5.10 -12.71 -8.20
C ASP A 101 5.70 -13.26 -9.50
N THR A 102 5.58 -12.49 -10.57
CA THR A 102 6.06 -12.86 -11.92
C THR A 102 7.57 -12.66 -12.12
N GLY A 103 8.30 -12.24 -11.08
CA GLY A 103 9.73 -11.96 -11.06
C GLY A 103 10.07 -10.47 -11.13
N PHE A 104 9.10 -9.59 -11.36
CA PHE A 104 9.30 -8.14 -11.47
C PHE A 104 9.09 -7.39 -10.15
N GLY A 105 8.34 -7.97 -9.21
CA GLY A 105 8.07 -7.37 -7.91
C GLY A 105 9.33 -6.94 -7.19
N PRO A 106 10.34 -7.82 -7.01
CA PRO A 106 11.53 -7.49 -6.24
C PRO A 106 12.30 -6.30 -6.79
N ILE A 107 12.50 -6.23 -8.11
CA ILE A 107 13.20 -5.08 -8.71
C ILE A 107 12.35 -3.81 -8.62
N GLY A 108 11.03 -3.92 -8.83
CA GLY A 108 10.09 -2.81 -8.65
C GLY A 108 10.14 -2.23 -7.24
N TRP A 109 10.21 -3.08 -6.21
CA TRP A 109 10.35 -2.62 -4.82
C TRP A 109 11.61 -1.78 -4.61
N HIS A 110 12.76 -2.20 -5.15
CA HIS A 110 14.02 -1.45 -5.03
C HIS A 110 13.95 -0.07 -5.71
N GLU A 111 13.27 0.03 -6.85
CA GLU A 111 13.04 1.31 -7.52
C GLU A 111 12.19 2.26 -6.66
N ARG A 112 11.15 1.73 -6.00
CA ARG A 112 10.30 2.54 -5.08
C ARG A 112 11.07 2.92 -3.83
N LEU A 113 11.90 2.03 -3.30
CA LEU A 113 12.81 2.36 -2.21
C LEU A 113 13.72 3.53 -2.59
N ALA A 114 14.35 3.50 -3.77
CA ALA A 114 15.22 4.59 -4.23
C ALA A 114 14.48 5.94 -4.26
N GLN A 115 13.22 5.95 -4.71
CA GLN A 115 12.36 7.13 -4.71
C GLN A 115 11.97 7.59 -3.30
N ALA A 116 11.79 6.65 -2.36
CA ALA A 116 11.41 6.94 -0.98
C ALA A 116 12.55 7.50 -0.13
N LYS A 117 13.82 7.22 -0.44
CA LYS A 117 14.98 7.66 0.37
C LYS A 117 14.96 9.16 0.67
N GLY A 118 14.59 10.00 -0.29
CA GLY A 118 14.49 11.45 -0.08
C GLY A 118 13.43 11.85 0.95
N ARG A 119 12.29 11.13 1.02
CA ARG A 119 11.25 11.35 2.03
C ARG A 119 11.71 10.87 3.41
N LEU A 120 12.27 9.66 3.47
CA LEU A 120 12.82 9.10 4.72
C LEU A 120 13.86 10.04 5.35
N GLN A 121 14.78 10.57 4.54
CA GLN A 121 15.81 11.49 5.02
C GLN A 121 15.22 12.79 5.59
N ARG A 122 14.18 13.35 4.95
CA ARG A 122 13.51 14.56 5.43
C ARG A 122 12.75 14.31 6.72
N ALA A 123 12.01 13.21 6.79
CA ALA A 123 11.22 12.83 7.96
C ALA A 123 12.09 12.49 9.19
N GLY A 124 13.30 11.97 8.98
CA GLY A 124 14.29 11.70 10.03
C GLY A 124 15.25 12.85 10.34
N SER A 125 15.16 13.98 9.62
CA SER A 125 16.06 15.12 9.79
C SER A 125 15.96 15.69 11.21
N GLY A 126 17.09 16.10 11.79
CA GLY A 126 17.16 16.68 13.13
C GLY A 126 17.34 15.66 14.27
N CYS A 127 17.29 14.35 14.00
CA CYS A 127 17.38 13.31 15.03
C CYS A 127 18.81 12.82 15.35
N THR A 128 19.83 13.42 14.74
CA THR A 128 21.24 12.97 14.84
C THR A 128 21.88 13.22 16.21
N SER A 129 21.31 14.11 17.03
CA SER A 129 21.84 14.45 18.37
C SER A 129 20.84 14.19 19.51
N GLY A 130 19.68 13.62 19.20
CA GLY A 130 18.58 13.39 20.13
C GLY A 130 17.24 13.43 19.42
N HIS A 131 16.22 12.82 20.01
CA HIS A 131 14.85 12.91 19.48
C HIS A 131 14.27 14.28 19.84
N ASP A 132 13.85 15.03 18.82
CA ASP A 132 13.02 16.22 18.98
C ASP A 132 11.54 15.82 18.86
N GLU A 133 10.75 16.16 19.86
CA GLU A 133 9.35 15.77 19.91
C GLU A 133 8.55 16.59 18.89
N LEU A 134 7.93 15.91 17.94
CA LEU A 134 7.05 16.56 16.98
C LEU A 134 5.88 17.20 17.74
N LYS A 135 5.65 18.50 17.50
CA LYS A 135 4.45 19.20 17.97
C LYS A 135 3.40 19.14 16.87
N PRO A 136 2.37 18.28 16.97
CA PRO A 136 1.35 18.20 15.95
C PRO A 136 0.61 19.53 15.83
N ARG A 137 0.27 19.93 14.61
CA ARG A 137 -0.65 21.05 14.41
C ARG A 137 -2.02 20.66 14.98
N SER A 138 -2.67 21.60 15.66
CA SER A 138 -4.07 21.47 16.02
C SER A 138 -4.94 22.11 14.94
N TRP A 139 -6.08 21.49 14.64
CA TRP A 139 -7.13 22.07 13.81
C TRP A 139 -8.28 22.66 14.63
N ALA A 140 -8.22 22.60 15.96
CA ALA A 140 -9.25 23.16 16.83
C ALA A 140 -9.40 24.67 16.60
N GLY A 141 -10.54 25.09 16.06
CA GLY A 141 -10.82 26.50 15.73
C GLY A 141 -9.96 27.07 14.59
N ALA A 142 -9.25 26.21 13.84
CA ALA A 142 -8.43 26.65 12.71
C ALA A 142 -9.27 26.88 11.43
N THR A 143 -10.45 26.27 11.36
CA THR A 143 -11.39 26.37 10.25
C THR A 143 -12.58 27.22 10.69
N ASP A 144 -12.95 28.21 9.87
CA ASP A 144 -14.27 28.83 9.95
C ASP A 144 -15.26 27.90 9.24
N GLU A 145 -16.13 27.25 10.02
CA GLU A 145 -17.09 26.26 9.50
C GLU A 145 -18.08 26.89 8.51
N ALA A 146 -18.46 28.15 8.70
CA ALA A 146 -19.37 28.83 7.78
C ALA A 146 -18.68 29.17 6.45
N GLU A 147 -17.41 29.57 6.50
CA GLU A 147 -16.59 29.74 5.29
C GLU A 147 -16.40 28.40 4.56
N TRP A 148 -16.13 27.32 5.30
CA TRP A 148 -15.98 25.99 4.74
C TRP A 148 -17.26 25.50 4.05
N ASP A 149 -18.42 25.61 4.71
CA ASP A 149 -19.71 25.22 4.15
C ASP A 149 -20.03 26.04 2.87
N ALA A 150 -19.83 27.36 2.92
CA ALA A 150 -20.02 28.23 1.77
C ALA A 150 -19.06 27.90 0.61
N TRP A 151 -17.85 27.41 0.92
CA TRP A 151 -16.89 26.98 -0.09
C TRP A 151 -17.34 25.69 -0.79
N ILE A 152 -17.72 24.65 -0.05
CA ILE A 152 -18.09 23.34 -0.64
C ILE A 152 -19.43 23.37 -1.39
N ASP A 153 -20.29 24.35 -1.11
CA ASP A 153 -21.55 24.56 -1.83
C ASP A 153 -21.36 25.19 -3.22
N GLN A 154 -20.17 25.70 -3.54
CA GLN A 154 -19.86 26.28 -4.84
C GLN A 154 -19.42 25.20 -5.84
N SER A 155 -19.88 25.31 -7.10
CA SER A 155 -19.32 24.50 -8.18
C SER A 155 -17.90 24.98 -8.49
N HIS A 156 -16.90 24.16 -8.17
CA HIS A 156 -15.48 24.44 -8.46
C HIS A 156 -15.04 24.08 -9.88
N ALA A 157 -15.96 23.56 -10.71
CA ALA A 157 -15.71 23.29 -12.12
C ALA A 157 -16.00 24.56 -12.94
N GLY A 158 -14.98 25.37 -13.15
CA GLY A 158 -14.94 26.46 -14.13
C GLY A 158 -14.06 26.09 -15.32
#